data_AF-A0A3D0K1K9-F1
#
_entry.id   AF-A0A3D0K1K9-F1
#
_cell.length_a   1.000
_cell.length_b   1.000
_cell.length_c   1.000
_cell.angle_alpha   90.00
_cell.angle_beta   90.00
_cell.angle_gamma   90.00
#
_symmetry.space_group_name_H-M   'P 1'
#
loop_
_entity.id
_entity.type
_entity.pdbx_description
1 polymer ?
#
loop_
_entity_poly.entity_id
_entity_poly.type
_entity_poly.pdbx_seq_one_letter_code
_entity_poly.pdbx_strand_id
1 'polypeptide(L)'
;MSSEPDGAQRPGGVVHSYLGYDPQTFPPPRAPAGDGMAEAAFDHLLHYGSRHPLTEEQLANAIKLDPSQISGLGPSIDSLIAMLEERKRVILETYEADSALQESGDVFSDAFTAMHDAASPELRQQLDFLSRMQSVPKLEELWYRVERQGGEMAGRLMRIIGALTDRLQIEQLVSRYTFTGRQSTTPEEALEIKEELETIDRLLKELRRARETAQIGIIDMDALRDFVEEADMQQLQDLESTIRSLIEQQAEAAGLERTPEGYRLGPKALRTVQGSLLEEIFSELEESRTGRHDGPVVGEGAVETQRTRPYEFGDSGAHLDLPQTMVNAAIRNQAQPGDFRVHMDDIRI
;
A
#
# COMPACT_ATOMS: atom_id res chain seq x y z
N MET A 1 32.16 17.86 -59.29
CA MET A 1 30.81 18.42 -59.09
C MET A 1 29.87 17.25 -59.31
N SER A 2 29.50 16.52 -58.25
CA SER A 2 28.27 16.74 -57.44
C SER A 2 27.05 16.51 -58.35
N SER A 3 26.12 15.58 -58.10
CA SER A 3 25.43 15.25 -56.85
C SER A 3 24.49 14.06 -57.05
N GLU A 4 24.33 13.20 -56.03
CA GLU A 4 23.24 12.23 -55.88
C GLU A 4 21.90 12.92 -55.51
N PRO A 5 20.76 12.28 -55.82
CA PRO A 5 19.62 12.21 -54.89
C PRO A 5 19.05 10.77 -54.86
N ASP A 6 18.29 10.26 -53.89
CA ASP A 6 17.46 10.86 -52.86
C ASP A 6 17.23 9.78 -51.78
N GLY A 7 17.47 10.10 -50.51
CA GLY A 7 17.25 9.20 -49.38
C GLY A 7 15.87 9.45 -48.78
N ALA A 8 14.96 8.48 -48.88
CA ALA A 8 13.62 8.56 -48.31
C ALA A 8 13.67 8.78 -46.78
N GLN A 9 13.27 9.98 -46.35
CA GLN A 9 13.05 10.32 -44.93
C GLN A 9 11.80 9.60 -44.41
N ARG A 10 11.99 8.78 -43.37
CA ARG A 10 10.89 8.28 -42.54
C ARG A 10 10.40 9.43 -41.64
N PRO A 11 9.08 9.66 -41.50
CA PRO A 11 8.57 10.71 -40.64
C PRO A 11 8.90 10.40 -39.17
N GLY A 12 9.43 11.40 -38.47
CA GLY A 12 9.81 11.30 -37.06
C GLY A 12 8.62 10.96 -36.18
N GLY A 13 8.82 10.01 -35.26
CA GLY A 13 7.85 9.68 -34.23
C GLY A 13 7.63 10.88 -33.31
N VAL A 14 6.37 11.19 -33.04
CA VAL A 14 5.95 12.22 -32.10
C VAL A 14 6.41 11.80 -30.70
N VAL A 15 7.40 12.51 -30.15
CA VAL A 15 7.77 12.38 -28.75
C VAL A 15 6.73 13.14 -27.93
N HIS A 16 5.77 12.42 -27.39
CA HIS A 16 4.90 12.96 -26.35
C HIS A 16 5.75 13.16 -25.09
N SER A 17 6.10 14.40 -24.80
CA SER A 17 6.68 14.81 -23.52
C SER A 17 5.62 14.69 -22.44
N TYR A 18 5.62 13.59 -21.69
CA TYR A 18 4.85 13.48 -20.46
C TYR A 18 5.46 14.42 -19.41
N LEU A 19 4.90 15.63 -19.31
CA LEU A 19 5.05 16.51 -18.15
C LEU A 19 4.23 15.90 -17.01
N GLY A 20 4.87 15.07 -16.19
CA GLY A 20 4.23 14.46 -15.02
C GLY A 20 4.87 13.16 -14.51
N TYR A 21 5.94 12.68 -15.13
CA TYR A 21 6.66 11.50 -14.63
C TYR A 21 7.61 11.90 -13.49
N ASP A 22 7.28 11.49 -12.27
CA ASP A 22 8.16 11.54 -11.12
C ASP A 22 8.85 10.16 -10.96
N PRO A 23 10.16 10.03 -11.27
CA PRO A 23 10.88 8.77 -11.24
C PRO A 23 11.05 8.19 -9.82
N GLN A 24 10.83 8.99 -8.77
CA GLN A 24 10.81 8.48 -7.39
C GLN A 24 9.45 7.85 -7.02
N THR A 25 8.37 8.24 -7.71
CA THR A 25 7.01 7.79 -7.39
C THR A 25 6.55 6.64 -8.28
N PHE A 26 7.08 6.53 -9.51
CA PHE A 26 6.76 5.45 -10.45
C PHE A 26 8.04 4.89 -11.09
N PRO A 27 8.45 3.64 -10.79
CA PRO A 27 9.54 3.02 -11.54
C PRO A 27 9.16 2.89 -13.03
N PRO A 28 10.15 2.90 -13.95
CA PRO A 28 9.85 2.81 -15.37
C PRO A 28 9.12 1.50 -15.68
N PRO A 29 8.20 1.45 -16.66
CA PRO A 29 7.41 0.26 -17.00
C PRO A 29 8.24 -0.95 -17.48
N ARG A 30 9.58 -0.85 -17.46
CA ARG A 30 10.53 -1.92 -17.77
C ARG A 30 11.54 -2.19 -16.65
N ALA A 31 11.42 -1.57 -15.47
CA ALA A 31 12.17 -2.03 -14.30
C ALA A 31 11.75 -3.48 -14.01
N PRO A 32 12.68 -4.40 -13.70
CA PRO A 32 12.30 -5.76 -13.36
C PRO A 32 11.37 -5.70 -12.15
N ALA A 33 10.19 -6.30 -12.27
CA ALA A 33 9.11 -6.25 -11.27
C ALA A 33 9.49 -6.83 -9.88
N GLY A 34 10.73 -7.29 -9.69
CA GLY A 34 11.24 -7.87 -8.46
C GLY A 34 12.09 -6.95 -7.58
N ASP A 35 12.55 -5.79 -8.07
CA ASP A 35 13.52 -4.98 -7.31
C ASP A 35 12.86 -4.30 -6.10
N GLY A 36 11.66 -3.72 -6.26
CA GLY A 36 10.94 -3.07 -5.16
C GLY A 36 10.49 -4.01 -4.03
N MET A 37 10.21 -5.29 -4.35
CA MET A 37 9.86 -6.29 -3.33
C MET A 37 11.07 -6.68 -2.48
N ALA A 38 12.22 -6.89 -3.12
CA ALA A 38 13.46 -7.25 -2.43
C ALA A 38 13.96 -6.08 -1.56
N GLU A 39 13.88 -4.85 -2.08
CA GLU A 39 14.22 -3.63 -1.37
C GLU A 39 13.31 -3.37 -0.16
N ALA A 40 11.99 -3.44 -0.33
CA ALA A 40 11.04 -3.36 0.78
C ALA A 40 11.28 -4.42 1.86
N ALA A 41 11.61 -5.64 1.45
CA ALA A 41 11.93 -6.72 2.37
C ALA A 41 13.25 -6.48 3.12
N PHE A 42 14.21 -5.82 2.48
CA PHE A 42 15.49 -5.43 3.07
C PHE A 42 15.34 -4.29 4.07
N ASP A 43 14.58 -3.26 3.74
CA ASP A 43 14.27 -2.16 4.65
C ASP A 43 13.60 -2.67 5.92
N HIS A 44 12.65 -3.59 5.78
CA HIS A 44 12.03 -4.24 6.93
C HIS A 44 13.03 -5.04 7.77
N LEU A 45 13.94 -5.78 7.13
CA LEU A 45 15.03 -6.50 7.81
C LEU A 45 15.93 -5.53 8.58
N LEU A 46 16.29 -4.38 8.00
CA LEU A 46 17.09 -3.36 8.68
C LEU A 46 16.37 -2.76 9.89
N HIS A 47 15.06 -2.51 9.77
CA HIS A 47 14.27 -1.88 10.82
C HIS A 47 13.94 -2.83 11.98
N TYR A 48 13.54 -4.08 11.68
CA TYR A 48 12.99 -5.02 12.67
C TYR A 48 13.89 -6.24 12.93
N GLY A 49 14.96 -6.41 12.15
CA GLY A 49 15.89 -7.53 12.24
C GLY A 49 15.34 -8.83 11.64
N SER A 50 16.21 -9.83 11.52
CA SER A 50 15.90 -11.14 10.89
C SER A 50 14.89 -12.01 11.65
N ARG A 51 14.41 -11.57 12.82
CA ARG A 51 13.44 -12.31 13.65
C ARG A 51 11.99 -11.98 13.31
N HIS A 52 11.76 -10.94 12.50
CA HIS A 52 10.43 -10.51 12.08
C HIS A 52 10.35 -10.61 10.55
N PRO A 53 9.82 -11.71 10.00
CA PRO A 53 9.54 -11.80 8.57
C PRO A 53 8.40 -10.84 8.19
N LEU A 54 8.32 -10.45 6.91
CA LEU A 54 7.21 -9.62 6.44
C LEU A 54 5.96 -10.46 6.32
N THR A 55 4.87 -10.04 6.94
CA THR A 55 3.57 -10.68 6.70
C THR A 55 3.10 -10.43 5.27
N GLU A 56 2.15 -11.26 4.80
CA GLU A 56 1.50 -11.06 3.48
C GLU A 56 0.91 -9.66 3.35
N GLU A 57 0.25 -9.16 4.39
CA GLU A 57 -0.30 -7.80 4.43
C GLU A 57 0.78 -6.72 4.43
N GLN A 58 1.87 -6.92 5.16
CA GLN A 58 2.98 -5.95 5.18
C GLN A 58 3.68 -5.89 3.83
N LEU A 59 3.88 -7.05 3.18
CA LEU A 59 4.42 -7.13 1.84
C LEU A 59 3.49 -6.43 0.84
N ALA A 60 2.18 -6.70 0.89
CA ALA A 60 1.18 -6.06 0.04
C ALA A 60 1.02 -4.55 0.30
N ASN A 61 1.31 -4.05 1.50
CA ASN A 61 1.34 -2.62 1.81
C ASN A 61 2.64 -1.94 1.37
N ALA A 62 3.77 -2.63 1.52
CA ALA A 62 5.08 -2.10 1.13
C ALA A 62 5.20 -1.97 -0.39
N ILE A 63 4.40 -2.73 -1.14
CA ILE A 63 4.35 -2.71 -2.59
C ILE A 63 3.12 -1.92 -2.99
N LYS A 64 3.31 -0.83 -3.73
CA LYS A 64 2.20 -0.21 -4.46
C LYS A 64 1.82 -1.12 -5.61
N LEU A 65 0.99 -2.13 -5.33
CA LEU A 65 0.34 -2.91 -6.39
C LEU A 65 -0.50 -1.94 -7.22
N ASP A 66 -0.21 -1.85 -8.51
CA ASP A 66 -0.99 -1.02 -9.41
C ASP A 66 -2.31 -1.76 -9.71
N PRO A 67 -3.48 -1.20 -9.34
CA PRO A 67 -4.78 -1.82 -9.58
C PRO A 67 -5.01 -2.19 -11.05
N SER A 68 -4.37 -1.49 -11.99
CA SER A 68 -4.49 -1.78 -13.43
C SER A 68 -3.85 -3.11 -13.85
N GLN A 69 -2.93 -3.66 -13.04
CA GLN A 69 -2.32 -4.96 -13.29
C GLN A 69 -3.24 -6.13 -12.91
N ILE A 70 -4.29 -5.87 -12.12
CA ILE A 70 -5.19 -6.90 -11.63
C ILE A 70 -6.41 -6.93 -12.53
N SER A 71 -6.45 -7.94 -13.40
CA SER A 71 -7.55 -8.14 -14.35
C SER A 71 -8.89 -8.27 -13.61
N GLY A 72 -9.86 -7.42 -13.97
CA GLY A 72 -11.22 -7.49 -13.46
C GLY A 72 -11.47 -6.82 -12.12
N LEU A 73 -10.44 -6.29 -11.42
CA LEU A 73 -10.57 -5.64 -10.12
C LEU A 73 -11.44 -4.38 -10.16
N GLY A 74 -11.19 -3.48 -11.11
CA GLY A 74 -11.99 -2.27 -11.28
C GLY A 74 -13.47 -2.61 -11.52
N PRO A 75 -13.80 -3.36 -12.60
CA PRO A 75 -15.18 -3.71 -12.91
C PRO A 75 -15.92 -4.47 -11.80
N SER A 76 -15.26 -5.38 -11.07
CA SER A 76 -15.91 -6.11 -9.97
C SER A 76 -16.22 -5.18 -8.80
N ILE A 77 -15.24 -4.39 -8.35
CA ILE A 77 -15.44 -3.45 -7.24
C ILE A 77 -16.44 -2.35 -7.62
N ASP A 78 -16.37 -1.83 -8.84
CA ASP A 78 -17.31 -0.80 -9.31
C ASP A 78 -18.75 -1.35 -9.39
N SER A 79 -18.94 -2.63 -9.73
CA SER A 79 -20.24 -3.29 -9.67
C SER A 79 -20.77 -3.34 -8.22
N LEU A 80 -19.94 -3.79 -7.27
CA LEU A 80 -20.30 -3.83 -5.85
C LEU A 80 -20.65 -2.43 -5.31
N ILE A 81 -19.86 -1.41 -5.67
CA ILE A 81 -20.13 -0.01 -5.31
C ILE A 81 -21.49 0.41 -5.87
N ALA A 82 -21.77 0.13 -7.14
CA ALA A 82 -23.03 0.51 -7.77
C ALA A 82 -24.24 -0.16 -7.09
N MET A 83 -24.13 -1.44 -6.72
CA MET A 83 -25.19 -2.15 -6.00
C MET A 83 -25.46 -1.54 -4.62
N LEU A 84 -24.41 -1.23 -3.86
CA LEU A 84 -24.55 -0.62 -2.54
C LEU A 84 -25.10 0.82 -2.62
N GLU A 85 -24.65 1.61 -3.60
CA GLU A 85 -25.19 2.95 -3.87
C GLU A 85 -26.66 2.90 -4.26
N GLU A 86 -27.04 1.92 -5.09
CA GLU A 86 -28.43 1.69 -5.48
C GLU A 86 -29.29 1.27 -4.29
N ARG A 87 -28.81 0.33 -3.46
CA ARG A 87 -29.51 -0.09 -2.23
C ARG A 87 -29.75 1.10 -1.30
N LYS A 88 -28.71 1.91 -1.07
CA LYS A 88 -28.80 3.15 -0.28
C LYS A 88 -29.84 4.11 -0.87
N ARG A 89 -29.82 4.32 -2.19
CA ARG A 89 -30.79 5.18 -2.89
C ARG A 89 -32.22 4.69 -2.68
N VAL A 90 -32.47 3.39 -2.86
CA VAL A 90 -33.79 2.78 -2.67
C VAL A 90 -34.31 2.99 -1.25
N ILE A 91 -33.47 2.82 -0.22
CA ILE A 91 -33.85 3.07 1.18
C ILE A 91 -34.30 4.53 1.35
N LEU A 92 -33.48 5.48 0.89
CA LEU A 92 -33.75 6.92 1.05
C LEU A 92 -34.96 7.41 0.24
N GLU A 93 -35.29 6.73 -0.87
CA GLU A 93 -36.47 7.02 -1.70
C GLU A 93 -37.75 6.32 -1.22
N THR A 94 -37.63 5.24 -0.45
CA THR A 94 -38.80 4.49 0.04
C THR A 94 -39.32 5.10 1.33
N TYR A 95 -38.42 5.30 2.29
CA TYR A 95 -38.76 5.66 3.67
C TYR A 95 -38.71 7.17 3.93
N GLU A 96 -39.44 7.58 4.95
CA GLU A 96 -39.24 8.85 5.65
C GLU A 96 -38.95 8.59 7.13
N ALA A 97 -38.14 9.45 7.75
CA ALA A 97 -37.66 9.30 9.13
C ALA A 97 -38.16 10.41 10.07
N ASP A 98 -38.95 11.36 9.56
CA ASP A 98 -39.49 12.47 10.36
C ASP A 98 -40.55 11.97 11.35
N SER A 99 -41.38 10.99 10.94
CA SER A 99 -42.37 10.38 11.83
C SER A 99 -41.72 9.63 12.99
N ALA A 100 -40.66 8.86 12.73
CA ALA A 100 -39.89 8.19 13.78
C ALA A 100 -39.24 9.19 14.75
N LEU A 101 -38.77 10.34 14.26
CA LEU A 101 -38.20 11.39 15.11
C LEU A 101 -39.26 12.04 16.01
N GLN A 102 -40.47 12.25 15.49
CA GLN A 102 -41.60 12.75 16.28
C GLN A 102 -41.99 11.74 17.35
N GLU A 103 -42.24 10.48 16.96
CA GLU A 103 -42.66 9.42 17.87
C GLU A 103 -41.62 9.14 18.96
N SER A 104 -40.32 9.09 18.63
CA SER A 104 -39.25 8.95 19.64
C SER A 104 -39.19 10.15 20.60
N GLY A 105 -39.56 11.34 20.14
CA GLY A 105 -39.77 12.52 20.99
C GLY A 105 -40.90 12.34 22.00
N ASP A 106 -42.03 11.82 21.54
CA ASP A 106 -43.20 11.55 22.38
C ASP A 106 -42.89 10.47 23.42
N VAL A 107 -42.25 9.36 23.01
CA VAL A 107 -41.80 8.28 23.91
C VAL A 107 -40.86 8.81 25.00
N PHE A 108 -39.89 9.66 24.63
CA PHE A 108 -39.00 10.28 25.60
C PHE A 108 -39.76 11.21 26.57
N SER A 109 -40.65 12.06 26.04
CA SER A 109 -41.47 12.98 26.83
C SER A 109 -42.37 12.23 27.83
N ASP A 110 -42.98 11.13 27.40
CA ASP A 110 -43.84 10.29 28.22
C ASP A 110 -43.05 9.58 29.32
N ALA A 111 -41.89 9.00 28.97
CA ALA A 111 -40.99 8.38 29.93
C ALA A 111 -40.52 9.39 30.99
N PHE A 112 -40.20 10.61 30.55
CA PHE A 112 -39.77 11.69 31.43
C PHE A 112 -40.90 12.14 32.36
N THR A 113 -42.10 12.38 31.83
CA THR A 113 -43.28 12.78 32.62
C THR A 113 -43.63 11.74 33.68
N ALA A 114 -43.63 10.46 33.30
CA ALA A 114 -43.91 9.35 34.22
C ALA A 114 -42.87 9.20 35.35
N MET A 115 -41.61 9.63 35.12
CA MET A 115 -40.60 9.69 36.18
C MET A 115 -40.77 10.95 37.03
N HIS A 116 -40.96 12.11 36.40
CA HIS A 116 -41.13 13.37 37.09
C HIS A 116 -42.31 13.31 38.09
N ASP A 117 -43.44 12.71 37.71
CA ASP A 117 -44.60 12.54 38.58
C ASP A 117 -44.33 11.63 39.78
N ALA A 118 -43.50 10.60 39.61
CA ALA A 118 -43.13 9.67 40.67
C ALA A 118 -41.94 10.17 41.54
N ALA A 119 -41.23 11.21 41.11
CA ALA A 119 -40.01 11.71 41.75
C ALA A 119 -40.29 12.65 42.94
N SER A 120 -39.35 12.70 43.91
CA SER A 120 -39.36 13.69 44.99
C SER A 120 -39.11 15.11 44.46
N PRO A 121 -39.46 16.18 45.20
CA PRO A 121 -39.22 17.56 44.75
C PRO A 121 -37.77 17.86 44.39
N GLU A 122 -36.81 17.32 45.15
CA GLU A 122 -35.37 17.49 44.89
C GLU A 122 -34.94 16.80 43.59
N LEU A 123 -35.47 15.60 43.34
CA LEU A 123 -35.18 14.84 42.14
C LEU A 123 -35.86 15.46 40.90
N ARG A 124 -37.08 16.00 41.03
CA ARG A 124 -37.76 16.73 39.96
C ARG A 124 -36.94 17.91 39.45
N GLN A 125 -36.39 18.72 40.35
CA GLN A 125 -35.53 19.84 39.97
C GLN A 125 -34.27 19.38 39.21
N GLN A 126 -33.68 18.25 39.61
CA GLN A 126 -32.55 17.66 38.90
C GLN A 126 -32.97 17.13 37.52
N LEU A 127 -34.11 16.46 37.42
CA LEU A 127 -34.65 15.94 36.17
C LEU A 127 -34.96 17.08 35.19
N ASP A 128 -35.59 18.17 35.63
CA ASP A 128 -35.89 19.33 34.78
C ASP A 128 -34.63 19.94 34.17
N PHE A 129 -33.56 20.04 34.97
CA PHE A 129 -32.27 20.49 34.51
C PHE A 129 -31.67 19.54 33.46
N LEU A 130 -31.73 18.22 33.72
CA LEU A 130 -31.19 17.19 32.83
C LEU A 130 -31.99 17.05 31.52
N SER A 131 -33.31 17.22 31.57
CA SER A 131 -34.20 17.20 30.39
C SER A 131 -33.81 18.28 29.39
N ARG A 132 -33.52 19.50 29.86
CA ARG A 132 -33.09 20.61 29.00
C ARG A 132 -31.72 20.38 28.39
N MET A 133 -30.85 19.64 29.08
CA MET A 133 -29.51 19.33 28.58
C MET A 133 -29.50 18.18 27.58
N GLN A 134 -30.52 17.32 27.57
CA GLN A 134 -30.62 16.13 26.70
C GLN A 134 -29.30 15.34 26.64
N SER A 135 -28.70 15.10 27.80
CA SER A 135 -27.37 14.47 27.90
C SER A 135 -27.47 13.08 28.53
N VAL A 136 -27.22 12.05 27.71
CA VAL A 136 -27.17 10.64 28.15
C VAL A 136 -26.15 10.43 29.29
N PRO A 137 -24.88 10.87 29.18
CA PRO A 137 -23.90 10.66 30.26
C PRO A 137 -24.33 11.24 31.62
N LYS A 138 -25.06 12.37 31.59
CA LYS A 138 -25.54 13.02 32.82
C LYS A 138 -26.72 12.27 33.46
N LEU A 139 -27.57 11.65 32.64
CA LEU A 139 -28.62 10.76 33.13
C LEU A 139 -28.04 9.45 33.68
N GLU A 140 -26.97 8.93 33.08
CA GLU A 140 -26.23 7.76 33.60
C GLU A 140 -25.57 8.06 34.96
N GLU A 141 -24.92 9.21 35.11
CA GLU A 141 -24.37 9.67 36.40
C GLU A 141 -25.45 9.73 37.50
N LEU A 142 -26.65 10.18 37.15
CA LEU A 142 -27.80 10.18 38.06
C LEU A 142 -28.26 8.75 38.36
N TRP A 143 -28.29 7.88 37.35
CA TRP A 143 -28.69 6.48 37.49
C TRP A 143 -27.78 5.73 38.46
N TYR A 144 -26.46 5.83 38.34
CA TYR A 144 -25.51 5.23 39.29
C TYR A 144 -25.67 5.73 40.73
N ARG A 145 -26.24 6.93 40.93
CA ARG A 145 -26.54 7.46 42.27
C ARG A 145 -27.81 6.86 42.85
N VAL A 146 -28.84 6.72 42.01
CA VAL A 146 -30.17 6.20 42.37
C VAL A 146 -30.16 4.68 42.51
N GLU A 147 -29.41 3.96 41.68
CA GLU A 147 -29.28 2.50 41.70
C GLU A 147 -28.78 2.00 43.08
N ARG A 148 -27.81 2.70 43.68
CA ARG A 148 -27.29 2.39 45.01
C ARG A 148 -28.34 2.47 46.13
N GLN A 149 -29.44 3.16 45.89
CA GLN A 149 -30.56 3.29 46.83
C GLN A 149 -31.66 2.24 46.55
N GLY A 150 -31.57 1.51 45.43
CA GLY A 150 -32.47 0.43 45.01
C GLY A 150 -33.86 0.91 44.55
N GLY A 151 -34.52 0.12 43.70
CA GLY A 151 -35.96 0.22 43.47
C GLY A 151 -36.42 0.61 42.06
N GLU A 152 -37.73 0.88 41.93
CA GLU A 152 -38.42 1.18 40.67
C GLU A 152 -37.90 2.43 39.95
N MET A 153 -37.26 3.36 40.67
CA MET A 153 -36.76 4.61 40.13
C MET A 153 -35.58 4.40 39.17
N ALA A 154 -34.68 3.45 39.48
CA ALA A 154 -33.56 3.10 38.61
C ALA A 154 -34.06 2.55 37.26
N GLY A 155 -35.10 1.71 37.28
CA GLY A 155 -35.73 1.18 36.07
C GLY A 155 -36.46 2.26 35.24
N ARG A 156 -37.08 3.26 35.88
CA ARG A 156 -37.67 4.43 35.19
C ARG A 156 -36.59 5.26 34.49
N LEU A 157 -35.46 5.49 35.15
CA LEU A 157 -34.37 6.26 34.59
C LEU A 157 -33.67 5.54 33.42
N MET A 158 -33.52 4.21 33.48
CA MET A 158 -33.05 3.42 32.33
C MET A 158 -33.96 3.58 31.10
N ARG A 159 -35.28 3.61 31.29
CA ARG A 159 -36.22 3.84 30.19
C ARG A 159 -36.05 5.21 29.56
N ILE A 160 -35.80 6.25 30.36
CA ILE A 160 -35.52 7.60 29.84
C ILE A 160 -34.19 7.63 29.09
N ILE A 161 -33.15 6.99 29.62
CA ILE A 161 -31.84 6.89 28.97
C ILE A 161 -31.98 6.20 27.61
N GLY A 162 -32.69 5.08 27.55
CA GLY A 162 -32.99 4.38 26.30
C GLY A 162 -33.74 5.28 25.31
N ALA A 163 -34.88 5.83 25.71
CA ALA A 163 -35.69 6.70 24.85
C ALA A 163 -34.93 7.93 24.33
N LEU A 164 -34.08 8.53 25.17
CA LEU A 164 -33.22 9.64 24.73
C LEU A 164 -32.16 9.18 23.74
N THR A 165 -31.56 8.01 23.98
CA THR A 165 -30.53 7.44 23.10
C THR A 165 -31.11 7.17 21.73
N ASP A 166 -32.27 6.51 21.66
CA ASP A 166 -32.97 6.19 20.42
C ASP A 166 -33.31 7.47 19.66
N ARG A 167 -33.91 8.46 20.35
CA ARG A 167 -34.21 9.78 19.77
C ARG A 167 -32.97 10.45 19.17
N LEU A 168 -31.84 10.48 19.91
CA LEU A 168 -30.60 11.11 19.44
C LEU A 168 -30.02 10.37 18.23
N GLN A 169 -30.13 9.04 18.19
CA GLN A 169 -29.69 8.25 17.04
C GLN A 169 -30.56 8.54 15.80
N ILE A 170 -31.88 8.65 15.96
CA ILE A 170 -32.80 9.01 14.88
C ILE A 170 -32.59 10.46 14.42
N GLU A 171 -32.31 11.38 15.34
CA GLU A 171 -31.95 12.77 14.99
C GLU A 171 -30.68 12.82 14.14
N GLN A 172 -29.66 12.02 14.49
CA GLN A 172 -28.45 11.88 13.68
C GLN A 172 -28.75 11.31 12.29
N LEU A 173 -29.65 10.31 12.19
CA LEU A 173 -30.09 9.72 10.93
C LEU A 173 -30.70 10.79 10.01
N VAL A 174 -31.70 11.54 10.50
CA VAL A 174 -32.39 12.61 9.75
C VAL A 174 -31.42 13.73 9.38
N SER A 175 -30.47 14.07 10.26
CA SER A 175 -29.48 15.11 9.99
C SER A 175 -28.43 14.69 8.95
N ARG A 176 -28.04 13.41 8.92
CA ARG A 176 -26.96 12.91 8.06
C ARG A 176 -27.45 12.54 6.67
N TYR A 177 -28.68 12.05 6.55
CA TYR A 177 -29.22 11.54 5.30
C TYR A 177 -30.47 12.31 4.88
N THR A 178 -30.60 12.56 3.58
CA THR A 178 -31.78 13.21 3.01
C THR A 178 -32.77 12.15 2.53
N PHE A 179 -33.83 11.95 3.30
CA PHE A 179 -34.95 11.09 2.92
C PHE A 179 -35.88 11.82 1.96
N THR A 180 -36.36 11.11 0.95
CA THR A 180 -37.29 11.62 -0.08
C THR A 180 -38.54 10.76 -0.22
N GLY A 181 -38.59 9.64 0.52
CA GLY A 181 -39.70 8.72 0.52
C GLY A 181 -40.93 9.23 1.27
N ARG A 182 -41.92 8.33 1.36
CA ARG A 182 -43.22 8.62 1.97
C ARG A 182 -43.68 7.55 2.94
N GLN A 183 -42.99 6.42 2.98
CA GLN A 183 -43.33 5.35 3.90
C GLN A 183 -42.86 5.73 5.30
N SER A 184 -43.81 5.99 6.19
CA SER A 184 -43.52 6.28 7.57
C SER A 184 -42.84 5.11 8.25
N THR A 185 -41.87 5.45 9.09
CA THR A 185 -41.08 4.51 9.89
C THR A 185 -41.39 4.69 11.36
N THR A 186 -41.39 3.58 12.10
CA THR A 186 -41.39 3.58 13.56
C THR A 186 -39.98 3.87 14.09
N PRO A 187 -39.82 4.24 15.38
CA PRO A 187 -38.50 4.42 15.98
C PRO A 187 -37.59 3.19 15.85
N GLU A 188 -38.14 1.98 16.02
CA GLU A 188 -37.38 0.72 15.88
C GLU A 188 -36.87 0.54 14.43
N GLU A 189 -37.77 0.66 13.44
CA GLU A 189 -37.40 0.57 12.02
C GLU A 189 -36.39 1.64 11.60
N ALA A 190 -36.49 2.86 12.15
CA ALA A 190 -35.56 3.94 11.84
C ALA A 190 -34.14 3.63 12.36
N LEU A 191 -34.02 2.98 13.52
CA LEU A 191 -32.73 2.54 14.05
C LEU A 191 -32.12 1.43 13.19
N GLU A 192 -32.92 0.47 12.72
CA GLU A 192 -32.48 -0.58 11.79
C GLU A 192 -32.00 0.04 10.47
N ILE A 193 -32.77 0.96 9.90
CA ILE A 193 -32.39 1.69 8.67
C ILE A 193 -31.09 2.47 8.87
N LYS A 194 -30.90 3.10 10.04
CA LYS A 194 -29.66 3.80 10.35
C LYS A 194 -28.47 2.85 10.35
N GLU A 195 -28.59 1.69 11.00
CA GLU A 195 -27.53 0.67 11.02
C GLU A 195 -27.21 0.16 9.62
N GLU A 196 -28.23 -0.11 8.81
CA GLU A 196 -28.08 -0.53 7.40
C GLU A 196 -27.31 0.54 6.60
N LEU A 197 -27.73 1.81 6.68
CA LEU A 197 -27.09 2.92 5.97
C LEU A 197 -25.65 3.18 6.41
N GLU A 198 -25.37 3.10 7.71
CA GLU A 198 -24.00 3.27 8.23
C GLU A 198 -23.08 2.12 7.80
N THR A 199 -23.60 0.90 7.75
CA THR A 199 -22.89 -0.27 7.24
C THR A 199 -22.58 -0.12 5.76
N ILE A 200 -23.56 0.31 4.96
CA ILE A 200 -23.36 0.59 3.53
C ILE A 200 -22.29 1.68 3.33
N ASP A 201 -22.34 2.79 4.08
CA ASP A 201 -21.35 3.87 3.99
C ASP A 201 -19.92 3.39 4.32
N ARG A 202 -19.80 2.51 5.32
CA ARG A 202 -18.52 1.90 5.70
C ARG A 202 -17.99 0.99 4.59
N LEU A 203 -18.82 0.08 4.09
CA LEU A 203 -18.46 -0.83 2.99
C LEU A 203 -18.09 -0.07 1.72
N LEU A 204 -18.83 0.98 1.36
CA LEU A 204 -18.50 1.85 0.22
C LEU A 204 -17.11 2.50 0.36
N LYS A 205 -16.74 2.91 1.57
CA LYS A 205 -15.41 3.47 1.85
C LYS A 205 -14.32 2.40 1.73
N GLU A 206 -14.56 1.20 2.25
CA GLU A 206 -13.64 0.06 2.14
C GLU A 206 -13.44 -0.34 0.67
N LEU A 207 -14.52 -0.48 -0.11
CA LEU A 207 -14.46 -0.81 -1.53
C LEU A 207 -13.72 0.26 -2.35
N ARG A 208 -13.99 1.55 -2.14
CA ARG A 208 -13.27 2.63 -2.83
C ARG A 208 -11.78 2.60 -2.50
N ARG A 209 -11.43 2.33 -1.24
CA ARG A 209 -10.02 2.17 -0.84
C ARG A 209 -9.40 0.93 -1.49
N ALA A 210 -10.10 -0.20 -1.51
CA ALA A 210 -9.63 -1.44 -2.14
C ALA A 210 -9.42 -1.25 -3.65
N ARG A 211 -10.27 -0.46 -4.31
CA ARG A 211 -10.11 -0.07 -5.71
C ARG A 211 -8.83 0.74 -5.95
N GLU A 212 -8.49 1.64 -5.03
CA GLU A 212 -7.32 2.52 -5.15
C GLU A 212 -6.01 1.83 -4.75
N THR A 213 -6.05 0.94 -3.74
CA THR A 213 -4.85 0.31 -3.18
C THR A 213 -4.68 -1.15 -3.58
N ALA A 214 -5.64 -1.74 -4.30
CA ALA A 214 -5.73 -3.17 -4.59
C ALA A 214 -5.79 -4.08 -3.34
N GLN A 215 -6.12 -3.52 -2.17
CA GLN A 215 -6.18 -4.27 -0.91
C GLN A 215 -7.60 -4.75 -0.64
N ILE A 216 -7.93 -5.95 -1.10
CA ILE A 216 -9.25 -6.56 -0.87
C ILE A 216 -9.45 -6.94 0.61
N GLY A 217 -8.38 -7.28 1.33
CA GLY A 217 -8.45 -7.71 2.74
C GLY A 217 -8.94 -6.65 3.74
N ILE A 218 -9.08 -5.38 3.34
CA ILE A 218 -9.66 -4.34 4.19
C ILE A 218 -11.19 -4.37 4.21
N ILE A 219 -11.81 -5.11 3.28
CA ILE A 219 -13.26 -5.17 3.13
C ILE A 219 -13.82 -6.18 4.12
N ASP A 220 -14.84 -5.76 4.87
CA ASP A 220 -15.61 -6.63 5.75
C ASP A 220 -16.53 -7.56 4.93
N MET A 221 -16.03 -8.76 4.65
CA MET A 221 -16.72 -9.75 3.82
C MET A 221 -18.01 -10.28 4.45
N ASP A 222 -18.07 -10.34 5.78
CA ASP A 222 -19.26 -10.85 6.47
C ASP A 222 -20.38 -9.82 6.39
N ALA A 223 -20.09 -8.54 6.61
CA ALA A 223 -21.08 -7.48 6.42
C ALA A 223 -21.48 -7.31 4.95
N LEU A 224 -20.55 -7.47 4.00
CA LEU A 224 -20.85 -7.34 2.58
C LEU A 224 -21.86 -8.39 2.09
N ARG A 225 -21.78 -9.62 2.63
CA ARG A 225 -22.64 -10.76 2.26
C ARG A 225 -24.13 -10.45 2.39
N ASP A 226 -24.52 -9.59 3.33
CA ASP A 226 -25.92 -9.22 3.55
C ASP A 226 -26.49 -8.34 2.43
N PHE A 227 -25.64 -7.72 1.61
CA PHE A 227 -26.05 -6.74 0.60
C PHE A 227 -25.83 -7.19 -0.85
N VAL A 228 -25.07 -8.25 -1.08
CA VAL A 228 -24.63 -8.67 -2.41
C VAL A 228 -24.99 -10.12 -2.66
N GLU A 229 -25.05 -10.52 -3.94
CA GLU A 229 -25.35 -11.91 -4.28
C GLU A 229 -24.14 -12.82 -4.05
N GLU A 230 -24.40 -14.11 -3.81
CA GLU A 230 -23.34 -15.11 -3.60
C GLU A 230 -22.38 -15.20 -4.80
N ALA A 231 -22.87 -14.93 -6.01
CA ALA A 231 -22.05 -14.90 -7.22
C ALA A 231 -20.99 -13.77 -7.17
N ASP A 232 -21.37 -12.58 -6.70
CA ASP A 232 -20.45 -11.45 -6.56
C ASP A 232 -19.43 -11.70 -5.44
N MET A 233 -19.85 -12.34 -4.34
CA MET A 233 -18.94 -12.78 -3.28
C MET A 233 -17.89 -13.76 -3.80
N GLN A 234 -18.32 -14.76 -4.58
CA GLN A 234 -17.41 -15.73 -5.17
C GLN A 234 -16.40 -15.04 -6.11
N GLN A 235 -16.85 -14.10 -6.93
CA GLN A 235 -15.97 -13.33 -7.81
C GLN A 235 -14.92 -12.54 -7.02
N LEU A 236 -15.30 -11.94 -5.90
CA LEU A 236 -14.37 -11.20 -5.04
C LEU A 236 -13.34 -12.12 -4.37
N GLN A 237 -13.76 -13.31 -3.93
CA GLN A 237 -12.86 -14.34 -3.37
C GLN A 237 -11.89 -14.89 -4.42
N ASP A 238 -12.39 -15.15 -5.64
CA ASP A 238 -11.56 -15.60 -6.76
C ASP A 238 -10.49 -14.55 -7.09
N LEU A 239 -10.87 -13.27 -7.05
CA LEU A 239 -9.97 -12.15 -7.25
C LEU A 239 -8.91 -12.06 -6.13
N GLU A 240 -9.32 -12.21 -4.87
CA GLU A 240 -8.40 -12.25 -3.74
C GLU A 240 -7.37 -13.38 -3.90
N SER A 241 -7.82 -14.57 -4.31
CA SER A 241 -6.93 -15.71 -4.56
C SER A 241 -5.95 -15.45 -5.72
N THR A 242 -6.42 -14.75 -6.76
CA THR A 242 -5.60 -14.35 -7.90
C THR A 242 -4.54 -13.34 -7.50
N ILE A 243 -4.90 -12.33 -6.70
CA ILE A 243 -3.96 -11.34 -6.16
C ILE A 243 -2.92 -12.02 -5.27
N ARG A 244 -3.34 -12.93 -4.40
CA ARG A 244 -2.43 -13.69 -3.54
C ARG A 244 -1.42 -14.50 -4.35
N SER A 245 -1.88 -15.20 -5.39
CA SER A 245 -1.00 -15.96 -6.29
C SER A 245 -0.03 -15.05 -7.06
N LEU A 246 -0.49 -13.87 -7.49
CA LEU A 246 0.37 -12.89 -8.15
C LEU A 246 1.47 -12.37 -7.22
N ILE A 247 1.12 -12.05 -5.97
CA ILE A 247 2.08 -11.62 -4.95
C ILE A 247 3.10 -12.74 -4.69
N GLU A 248 2.65 -13.98 -4.54
CA GLU A 248 3.52 -15.14 -4.35
C GLU A 248 4.53 -15.30 -5.50
N GLN A 249 4.07 -15.21 -6.75
CA GLN A 249 4.92 -15.32 -7.94
C GLN A 249 5.93 -14.17 -8.03
N GLN A 250 5.49 -12.94 -7.75
CA GLN A 250 6.38 -11.77 -7.75
C GLN A 250 7.41 -11.86 -6.62
N ALA A 251 7.02 -12.34 -5.43
CA ALA A 251 7.91 -12.55 -4.30
C ALA A 251 8.99 -13.59 -4.63
N GLU A 252 8.61 -14.71 -5.25
CA GLU A 252 9.56 -15.72 -5.72
C GLU A 252 10.52 -15.15 -6.78
N ALA A 253 10.01 -14.37 -7.74
CA ALA A 253 10.82 -13.72 -8.77
C ALA A 253 11.85 -12.75 -8.17
N ALA A 254 11.43 -11.98 -7.15
CA ALA A 254 12.27 -11.09 -6.34
C ALA A 254 13.30 -11.85 -5.47
N GLY A 255 13.16 -13.17 -5.36
CA GLY A 255 14.06 -14.02 -4.57
C GLY A 255 13.72 -14.04 -3.07
N LEU A 256 12.48 -13.72 -2.72
CA LEU A 256 11.95 -13.90 -1.37
C LEU A 256 11.60 -15.37 -1.13
N GLU A 257 11.83 -15.84 0.09
CA GLU A 257 11.49 -17.18 0.56
C GLU A 257 10.27 -17.11 1.47
N ARG A 258 9.28 -17.97 1.24
CA ARG A 258 8.11 -18.10 2.13
C ARG A 258 8.48 -18.89 3.38
N THR A 259 8.05 -18.39 4.54
CA THR A 259 8.18 -19.02 5.85
C THR A 259 6.78 -19.20 6.46
N PRO A 260 6.64 -19.99 7.54
CA PRO A 260 5.36 -20.11 8.26
C PRO A 260 4.80 -18.79 8.79
N GLU A 261 5.67 -17.80 8.99
CA GLU A 261 5.36 -16.51 9.60
C GLU A 261 5.30 -15.36 8.57
N GLY A 262 5.65 -15.59 7.31
CA GLY A 262 5.63 -14.57 6.26
C GLY A 262 6.66 -14.77 5.14
N TYR A 263 7.29 -13.69 4.67
CA TYR A 263 8.35 -13.68 3.67
C TYR A 263 9.66 -13.19 4.27
N ARG A 264 10.76 -13.79 3.81
CA ARG A 264 12.11 -13.37 4.14
C ARG A 264 12.95 -13.21 2.88
N LEU A 265 14.01 -12.42 2.96
CA LEU A 265 14.99 -12.33 1.89
C LEU A 265 15.73 -13.67 1.71
N GLY A 266 15.64 -14.23 0.50
CA GLY A 266 16.47 -15.35 0.09
C GLY A 266 17.89 -14.91 -0.33
N PRO A 267 18.82 -15.86 -0.51
CA PRO A 267 20.20 -15.56 -0.91
C PRO A 267 20.33 -14.79 -2.23
N LYS A 268 19.38 -15.00 -3.17
CA LYS A 268 19.33 -14.29 -4.45
C LYS A 268 18.96 -12.83 -4.24
N ALA A 269 17.88 -12.56 -3.51
CA ALA A 269 17.41 -11.20 -3.22
C ALA A 269 18.47 -10.39 -2.46
N LEU A 270 19.12 -11.01 -1.45
CA LEU A 270 20.22 -10.40 -0.72
C LEU A 270 21.37 -9.94 -1.62
N ARG A 271 21.75 -10.73 -2.63
CA ARG A 271 22.83 -10.36 -3.56
C ARG A 271 22.41 -9.22 -4.48
N THR A 272 21.16 -9.22 -4.95
CA THR A 272 20.63 -8.14 -5.79
C THR A 272 20.64 -6.82 -5.02
N VAL A 273 20.08 -6.80 -3.80
CA VAL A 273 20.02 -5.58 -2.97
C VAL A 273 21.41 -5.11 -2.54
N GLN A 274 22.34 -6.02 -2.22
CA GLN A 274 23.73 -5.64 -1.93
C GLN A 274 24.42 -4.99 -3.14
N GLY A 275 24.13 -5.49 -4.35
CA GLY A 275 24.66 -4.92 -5.58
C GLY A 275 24.15 -3.50 -5.81
N SER A 276 22.84 -3.28 -5.70
CA SER A 276 22.24 -1.96 -5.92
C SER A 276 22.69 -0.93 -4.88
N LEU A 277 22.81 -1.30 -3.60
CA LEU A 277 23.32 -0.41 -2.57
C LEU A 277 24.78 -0.01 -2.81
N LEU A 278 25.61 -0.94 -3.27
CA LEU A 278 27.00 -0.60 -3.62
C LEU A 278 27.02 0.34 -4.83
N GLU A 279 26.21 0.06 -5.85
CA GLU A 279 26.08 0.94 -7.03
C GLU A 279 25.62 2.35 -6.64
N GLU A 280 24.63 2.48 -5.77
CA GLU A 280 24.15 3.76 -5.24
C GLU A 280 25.26 4.52 -4.48
N ILE A 281 25.90 3.85 -3.51
CA ILE A 281 27.01 4.44 -2.72
C ILE A 281 28.16 4.90 -3.64
N PHE A 282 28.47 4.13 -4.68
CA PHE A 282 29.57 4.47 -5.59
C PHE A 282 29.17 5.45 -6.71
N SER A 283 27.88 5.57 -7.04
CA SER A 283 27.38 6.56 -8.01
C SER A 283 27.58 8.00 -7.52
N GLU A 284 27.40 8.26 -6.23
CA GLU A 284 27.71 9.55 -5.60
C GLU A 284 29.23 9.83 -5.55
N LEU A 285 30.03 8.77 -5.53
CA LEU A 285 31.49 8.83 -5.50
C LEU A 285 32.08 9.14 -6.89
N GLU A 286 31.42 8.71 -7.98
CA GLU A 286 31.79 9.03 -9.36
C GLU A 286 31.53 10.49 -9.73
N GLU A 287 30.39 11.07 -9.33
CA GLU A 287 30.11 12.49 -9.56
C GLU A 287 31.15 13.40 -8.87
N SER A 288 31.64 12.96 -7.71
CA SER A 288 32.70 13.62 -6.93
C SER A 288 34.08 13.58 -7.61
N ARG A 289 34.30 12.76 -8.65
CA ARG A 289 35.58 12.67 -9.38
C ARG A 289 35.71 13.63 -10.57
N THR A 290 34.71 14.47 -10.85
CA THR A 290 34.79 15.49 -11.91
C THR A 290 35.66 16.72 -11.54
N GLY A 291 36.47 16.63 -10.49
CA GLY A 291 37.52 17.58 -10.17
C GLY A 291 38.73 17.49 -11.11
N ARG A 292 38.69 18.23 -12.22
CA ARG A 292 39.86 18.75 -12.97
C ARG A 292 40.94 17.76 -13.43
N HIS A 293 40.58 16.71 -14.17
CA HIS A 293 41.55 16.00 -15.00
C HIS A 293 41.08 15.96 -16.46
N ASP A 294 41.66 16.85 -17.29
CA ASP A 294 41.63 16.74 -18.75
C ASP A 294 42.62 15.63 -19.16
N GLY A 295 42.08 14.42 -19.37
CA GLY A 295 42.83 13.30 -19.91
C GLY A 295 41.88 12.19 -20.36
N PRO A 296 42.18 11.46 -21.46
CA PRO A 296 41.27 10.46 -21.99
C PRO A 296 41.11 9.30 -21.02
N VAL A 297 39.87 9.02 -20.65
CA VAL A 297 39.46 7.90 -19.80
C VAL A 297 39.87 6.59 -20.47
N VAL A 298 40.76 5.83 -19.82
CA VAL A 298 41.11 4.45 -20.18
C VAL A 298 40.67 3.56 -19.02
N GLY A 299 39.57 2.85 -19.23
CA GLY A 299 39.19 1.56 -18.63
C GLY A 299 39.36 1.36 -17.12
N GLU A 300 38.23 1.24 -16.43
CA GLU A 300 38.17 0.69 -15.07
C GLU A 300 38.64 -0.76 -15.01
N GLY A 301 39.58 -1.02 -14.11
CA GLY A 301 40.12 -2.32 -13.81
C GLY A 301 41.37 -2.10 -12.96
N ALA A 302 41.24 -2.26 -11.64
CA ALA A 302 42.29 -2.02 -10.65
C ALA A 302 43.40 -3.09 -10.70
N VAL A 303 44.01 -3.26 -11.87
CA VAL A 303 45.30 -3.89 -12.05
C VAL A 303 45.95 -3.09 -13.18
N GLU A 304 46.97 -2.28 -12.85
CA GLU A 304 47.90 -1.78 -13.87
C GLU A 304 48.47 -3.02 -14.57
N THR A 305 47.87 -3.41 -15.69
CA THR A 305 48.45 -4.43 -16.54
C THR A 305 49.64 -3.72 -17.17
N GLN A 306 50.85 -4.04 -16.71
CA GLN A 306 52.08 -3.58 -17.33
C GLN A 306 52.02 -3.96 -18.81
N ARG A 307 51.75 -2.97 -19.66
CA ARG A 307 51.68 -3.17 -21.11
C ARG A 307 53.10 -3.16 -21.62
N THR A 308 53.64 -4.34 -21.88
CA THR A 308 54.91 -4.44 -22.59
C THR A 308 54.72 -4.39 -24.10
N ARG A 309 55.72 -3.89 -24.82
CA ARG A 309 55.84 -3.96 -26.28
C ARG A 309 57.17 -4.58 -26.69
N PRO A 310 57.32 -5.05 -27.95
CA PRO A 310 58.62 -5.51 -28.45
C PRO A 310 59.66 -4.39 -28.40
N TYR A 311 60.90 -4.76 -28.08
CA TYR A 311 62.05 -3.86 -28.14
C TYR A 311 62.33 -3.40 -29.57
N GLU A 312 62.48 -2.09 -29.76
CA GLU A 312 62.97 -1.50 -31.01
C GLU A 312 64.34 -0.85 -30.79
N PHE A 313 65.16 -0.84 -31.84
CA PHE A 313 66.50 -0.27 -31.76
C PHE A 313 66.44 1.23 -31.43
N GLY A 314 66.91 1.60 -30.23
CA GLY A 314 66.83 2.96 -29.70
C GLY A 314 66.08 3.06 -28.37
N ASP A 315 65.37 2.01 -27.96
CA ASP A 315 64.72 1.99 -26.66
C ASP A 315 65.73 1.91 -25.50
N SER A 316 65.39 2.57 -24.39
CA SER A 316 66.23 2.58 -23.20
C SER A 316 66.18 1.25 -22.45
N GLY A 317 67.35 0.69 -22.14
CA GLY A 317 67.46 -0.53 -21.32
C GLY A 317 66.94 -0.38 -19.89
N ALA A 318 66.62 0.83 -19.43
CA ALA A 318 66.05 1.08 -18.10
C ALA A 318 64.60 0.58 -17.96
N HIS A 319 63.90 0.37 -19.08
CA HIS A 319 62.49 -0.03 -19.08
C HIS A 319 62.30 -1.49 -19.51
N LEU A 320 63.34 -2.32 -19.45
CA LEU A 320 63.25 -3.73 -19.83
C LEU A 320 62.37 -4.53 -18.86
N ASP A 321 61.32 -5.16 -19.41
CA ASP A 321 60.58 -6.22 -18.72
C ASP A 321 61.37 -7.53 -18.82
N LEU A 322 62.28 -7.70 -17.86
CA LEU A 322 63.11 -8.90 -17.72
C LEU A 322 62.26 -10.17 -17.51
N PRO A 323 61.22 -10.19 -16.64
CA PRO A 323 60.35 -11.36 -16.51
C PRO A 323 59.76 -11.86 -17.83
N GLN A 324 59.09 -10.99 -18.59
CA GLN A 324 58.44 -11.36 -19.84
C GLN A 324 59.47 -11.74 -20.91
N THR A 325 60.63 -11.06 -20.93
CA THR A 325 61.75 -11.42 -21.81
C THR A 325 62.27 -12.82 -21.54
N MET A 326 62.42 -13.20 -20.27
CA MET A 326 62.88 -14.55 -19.89
C MET A 326 61.85 -15.63 -20.21
N VAL A 327 60.55 -15.33 -20.05
CA VAL A 327 59.46 -16.24 -20.43
C VAL A 327 59.46 -16.49 -21.94
N ASN A 328 59.57 -15.43 -22.76
CA ASN A 328 59.63 -15.55 -24.21
C ASN A 328 60.85 -16.38 -24.65
N ALA A 329 62.03 -16.09 -24.07
CA ALA A 329 63.23 -16.85 -24.32
C ALA A 329 63.07 -18.32 -23.93
N ALA A 330 62.50 -18.62 -22.76
CA ALA A 330 62.27 -20.00 -22.30
C ALA A 330 61.32 -20.76 -23.24
N ILE A 331 60.22 -20.14 -23.68
CA ILE A 331 59.27 -20.74 -24.63
C ILE A 331 59.98 -21.05 -25.96
N ARG A 332 60.81 -20.14 -26.48
CA ARG A 332 61.55 -20.42 -27.72
C ARG A 332 62.57 -21.54 -27.54
N ASN A 333 63.32 -21.53 -26.45
CA ASN A 333 64.35 -22.56 -26.19
C ASN A 333 63.73 -23.93 -25.91
N GLN A 334 62.46 -24.04 -25.46
CA GLN A 334 61.78 -25.34 -25.37
C GLN A 334 61.66 -26.06 -26.72
N ALA A 335 61.63 -25.32 -27.83
CA ALA A 335 61.53 -25.89 -29.18
C ALA A 335 62.88 -26.37 -29.75
N GLN A 336 64.01 -26.09 -29.09
CA GLN A 336 65.36 -26.47 -29.54
C GLN A 336 66.19 -27.06 -28.40
N PRO A 337 66.58 -28.35 -28.44
CA PRO A 337 67.47 -28.93 -27.44
C PRO A 337 68.86 -28.29 -27.57
N GLY A 338 69.22 -27.41 -26.63
CA GLY A 338 70.51 -26.70 -26.62
C GLY A 338 70.65 -25.75 -25.44
N ASP A 339 71.78 -25.02 -25.38
CA ASP A 339 72.05 -24.00 -24.36
C ASP A 339 71.03 -22.85 -24.43
N PHE A 340 70.61 -22.36 -23.26
CA PHE A 340 69.67 -21.25 -23.15
C PHE A 340 70.22 -19.95 -23.75
N ARG A 341 69.53 -19.40 -24.76
CA ARG A 341 69.90 -18.12 -25.40
C ARG A 341 68.72 -17.17 -25.47
N VAL A 342 68.97 -15.90 -25.17
CA VAL A 342 68.03 -14.79 -25.36
C VAL A 342 68.36 -14.10 -26.69
N HIS A 343 67.36 -13.88 -27.54
CA HIS A 343 67.50 -13.10 -28.77
C HIS A 343 66.71 -11.80 -28.65
N MET A 344 66.99 -10.86 -29.54
CA MET A 344 66.35 -9.54 -29.59
C MET A 344 64.82 -9.62 -29.65
N ASP A 345 64.25 -10.61 -30.34
CA ASP A 345 62.80 -10.80 -30.47
C ASP A 345 62.10 -11.21 -29.17
N ASP A 346 62.86 -11.67 -28.16
CA ASP A 346 62.29 -11.98 -26.85
C ASP A 346 62.11 -10.72 -26.00
N ILE A 347 62.87 -9.67 -26.30
CA ILE A 347 63.05 -8.53 -25.42
C ILE A 347 61.77 -7.68 -25.41
N ARG A 348 61.29 -7.42 -24.21
CA ARG A 348 60.11 -6.62 -23.93
C ARG A 348 60.48 -5.40 -23.11
N ILE A 349 59.87 -4.27 -23.44
CA ILE A 349 59.93 -2.99 -22.72
C ILE A 349 58.54 -2.55 -22.32
#